data_AF-A0A8J8PQS8-F1
#
_entry.id   AF-A0A8J8PQS8-F1
#
_cell.length_a   1.000
_cell.length_b   1.000
_cell.length_c   1.000
_cell.angle_alpha   90.00
_cell.angle_beta   90.00
_cell.angle_gamma   90.00
#
_symmetry.space_group_name_H-M   'P 1'
#
loop_
_entity.id
_entity.type
_entity.pdbx_description
1 polymer ?
#
loop_
_entity_poly.entity_id
_entity_poly.type
_entity_poly.pdbx_seq_one_letter_code
_entity_poly.pdbx_strand_id
1 'polypeptide(L)'
;MKVITVVIIVILVIAIVGGVLIITSSHHQPSTFPSSTSSFTNTTTVSSVSVLQPSNKSVLVDVAQTAAPSGLDPATDFLDQVEPLYYAVYQELVEPNGSNYLQVVPVIAQNWTTTNYENWTFYLRTYVTFSDGNQVNASSVWFSLYRTILMGQPPGVADYICLLFNSTQYGQTGYALPWGVANAIQQVTGLP
;
A
#
# COMPACT_ATOMS: atom_id res chain seq x y z
N MET A 1 15.08 41.73 -29.73
CA MET A 1 13.61 41.97 -29.76
C MET A 1 12.87 40.93 -30.60
N LYS A 2 13.22 40.69 -31.88
CA LYS A 2 12.49 39.76 -32.77
C LYS A 2 12.47 38.29 -32.34
N VAL A 3 13.53 37.78 -31.71
CA VAL A 3 13.62 36.37 -31.26
C VAL A 3 12.73 36.09 -30.05
N ILE A 4 12.63 37.03 -29.11
CA ILE A 4 11.80 36.88 -27.89
C ILE A 4 10.32 36.85 -28.24
N THR A 5 9.88 37.64 -29.23
CA THR A 5 8.49 37.64 -29.71
C THR A 5 8.09 36.31 -30.35
N VAL A 6 8.98 35.64 -31.08
CA VAL A 6 8.70 34.34 -31.72
C VAL A 6 8.55 33.23 -30.67
N VAL A 7 9.38 33.24 -29.63
CA VAL A 7 9.31 32.23 -28.54
C VAL A 7 7.99 32.34 -27.76
N ILE A 8 7.52 33.57 -27.48
CA ILE A 8 6.26 33.79 -26.76
C ILE A 8 5.06 33.29 -27.58
N ILE A 9 5.05 33.51 -28.90
CA ILE A 9 3.98 33.05 -29.79
C ILE A 9 3.93 31.52 -29.84
N VAL A 10 5.08 30.84 -29.91
CA VAL A 10 5.13 29.37 -29.92
C VAL A 10 4.61 28.77 -28.62
N ILE A 11 4.96 29.34 -27.46
CA ILE A 11 4.47 28.88 -26.15
C ILE A 11 2.95 29.07 -26.02
N LEU A 12 2.42 30.21 -26.50
CA LEU A 12 0.98 30.48 -26.50
C LEU A 12 0.21 29.49 -27.40
N VAL A 13 0.74 29.15 -28.57
CA VAL A 13 0.11 28.17 -29.47
C VAL A 13 0.10 26.77 -28.85
N ILE A 14 1.19 26.35 -28.21
CA ILE A 14 1.25 25.03 -27.52
C ILE A 14 0.26 24.98 -26.35
N ALA A 15 0.12 26.05 -25.57
CA ALA A 15 -0.84 26.12 -24.47
C ALA A 15 -2.30 26.06 -24.94
N ILE A 16 -2.63 26.70 -26.07
CA ILE A 16 -3.98 26.69 -26.64
C ILE A 16 -4.32 25.31 -27.21
N VAL A 17 -3.39 24.65 -27.91
CA VAL A 17 -3.60 23.30 -28.47
C VAL A 17 -3.72 22.26 -27.34
N GLY A 18 -2.90 22.37 -26.29
CA GLY A 18 -3.01 21.52 -25.10
C GLY A 18 -4.34 21.70 -24.35
N GLY A 19 -4.83 22.94 -24.23
CA GLY A 19 -6.13 23.23 -23.60
C GLY A 19 -7.32 22.68 -24.36
N VAL A 20 -7.29 22.69 -25.71
CA VAL A 20 -8.39 22.19 -26.54
C VAL A 20 -8.49 20.66 -26.50
N LEU A 21 -7.37 19.93 -26.39
CA LEU A 21 -7.38 18.45 -26.31
C LEU A 21 -7.91 17.92 -24.97
N ILE A 22 -7.76 18.67 -23.88
CA ILE A 22 -8.27 18.28 -22.56
C ILE A 22 -9.80 18.50 -22.47
N ILE A 23 -10.33 19.52 -23.16
CA ILE A 23 -11.76 19.84 -23.13
C ILE A 23 -12.59 18.85 -23.98
N THR A 24 -12.03 18.28 -25.07
CA THR A 24 -12.77 17.36 -25.95
C THR A 24 -12.85 15.92 -25.46
N SER A 25 -12.09 15.52 -24.45
CA SER A 25 -12.06 14.12 -23.95
C SER A 25 -12.98 13.83 -22.75
N SER A 26 -13.73 14.82 -22.26
CA SER A 26 -14.60 14.67 -21.08
C SER A 26 -16.08 14.51 -21.46
N HIS A 27 -16.43 13.48 -22.22
CA HIS A 27 -17.82 13.05 -22.38
C HIS A 27 -18.15 11.97 -21.32
N HIS A 28 -18.56 12.40 -20.13
CA HIS A 28 -19.17 11.52 -19.14
C HIS A 28 -20.60 11.18 -19.55
N GLN A 29 -20.84 9.88 -19.78
CA GLN A 29 -22.15 9.31 -20.07
C GLN A 29 -22.99 9.26 -18.78
N PRO A 30 -24.29 9.67 -18.78
CA PRO A 30 -25.13 9.55 -17.60
C PRO A 30 -25.49 8.07 -17.36
N SER A 31 -25.04 7.51 -16.23
CA SER A 31 -25.48 6.18 -15.77
C SER A 31 -26.78 6.32 -14.97
N THR A 32 -27.85 5.71 -15.47
CA THR A 32 -29.15 5.63 -14.79
C THR A 32 -29.09 4.61 -13.65
N PHE A 33 -29.36 5.06 -12.43
CA PHE A 33 -29.41 4.21 -11.23
C PHE A 33 -30.84 3.66 -11.04
N PRO A 34 -31.06 2.33 -10.92
CA PRO A 34 -32.35 1.83 -10.45
C PRO A 34 -32.43 1.94 -8.93
N SER A 35 -33.54 2.50 -8.43
CA SER A 35 -33.86 2.50 -7.00
C SER A 35 -34.41 1.14 -6.59
N SER A 36 -33.75 0.46 -5.67
CA SER A 36 -34.21 -0.81 -5.09
C SER A 36 -34.63 -0.59 -3.63
N THR A 37 -35.92 -0.80 -3.37
CA THR A 37 -36.55 -0.80 -2.05
C THR A 37 -36.02 -1.94 -1.18
N SER A 38 -35.51 -1.62 0.01
CA SER A 38 -35.03 -2.59 0.99
C SER A 38 -36.19 -3.17 1.81
N SER A 39 -36.34 -4.49 1.76
CA SER A 39 -37.12 -5.26 2.73
C SER A 39 -36.15 -6.08 3.59
N PHE A 40 -36.20 -5.87 4.90
CA PHE A 40 -35.37 -6.58 5.87
C PHE A 40 -36.02 -7.93 6.19
N THR A 41 -35.33 -9.02 5.89
CA THR A 41 -35.70 -10.37 6.34
C THR A 41 -34.51 -10.98 7.07
N ASN A 42 -34.67 -11.22 8.37
CA ASN A 42 -33.64 -11.80 9.23
C ASN A 42 -33.32 -13.22 8.78
N THR A 43 -32.08 -13.47 8.36
CA THR A 43 -31.61 -14.82 8.01
C THR A 43 -30.35 -15.15 8.80
N THR A 44 -30.39 -16.29 9.47
CA THR A 44 -29.34 -16.92 10.28
C THR A 44 -28.02 -17.01 9.53
N THR A 45 -26.95 -16.48 10.12
CA THR A 45 -25.59 -16.46 9.59
C THR A 45 -24.99 -17.87 9.57
N VAL A 46 -25.00 -18.50 8.39
CA VAL A 46 -24.08 -19.57 8.06
C VAL A 46 -22.80 -18.89 7.59
N SER A 47 -21.68 -19.09 8.28
CA SER A 47 -20.38 -18.54 7.90
C SER A 47 -20.00 -19.04 6.50
N SER A 48 -20.29 -18.25 5.48
CA SER A 48 -19.82 -18.49 4.12
C SER A 48 -18.33 -18.14 4.09
N VAL A 49 -17.49 -19.14 3.85
CA VAL A 49 -16.10 -18.93 3.45
C VAL A 49 -16.14 -18.18 2.11
N SER A 50 -15.85 -16.89 2.14
CA SER A 50 -15.69 -16.09 0.92
C SER A 50 -14.45 -16.58 0.18
N VAL A 51 -14.65 -17.45 -0.80
CA VAL A 51 -13.59 -17.81 -1.73
C VAL A 51 -13.44 -16.63 -2.69
N LEU A 52 -12.26 -15.98 -2.65
CA LEU A 52 -11.83 -15.03 -3.68
C LEU A 52 -11.70 -15.78 -5.01
N GLN A 53 -12.81 -15.95 -5.72
CA GLN A 53 -12.85 -16.48 -7.08
C GLN A 53 -13.53 -15.46 -8.01
N PRO A 54 -13.12 -15.40 -9.28
CA PRO A 54 -13.82 -14.59 -10.26
C PRO A 54 -15.29 -14.98 -10.31
N SER A 55 -16.18 -13.99 -10.35
CA SER A 55 -17.62 -14.20 -10.50
C SER A 55 -17.97 -14.96 -11.79
N ASN A 56 -17.08 -14.92 -12.78
CA ASN A 56 -17.18 -15.68 -14.03
C ASN A 56 -15.85 -16.36 -14.37
N LYS A 57 -15.82 -17.70 -14.33
CA LYS A 57 -14.64 -18.52 -14.65
C LYS A 57 -14.31 -18.58 -16.15
N SER A 58 -15.22 -18.11 -17.01
CA SER A 58 -15.04 -18.04 -18.46
C SER A 58 -14.46 -16.68 -18.93
N VAL A 59 -14.23 -15.74 -18.01
CA VAL A 59 -13.64 -14.44 -18.31
C VAL A 59 -12.21 -14.43 -17.79
N LEU A 60 -11.26 -14.19 -18.69
CA LEU A 60 -9.90 -13.81 -18.33
C LEU A 60 -9.87 -12.30 -18.18
N VAL A 61 -9.53 -11.83 -16.98
CA VAL A 61 -9.22 -10.41 -16.74
C VAL A 61 -7.72 -10.26 -16.88
N ASP A 62 -7.29 -9.62 -17.96
CA ASP A 62 -5.89 -9.25 -18.15
C ASP A 62 -5.65 -7.90 -17.48
N VAL A 63 -4.85 -7.90 -16.41
CA VAL A 63 -4.33 -6.67 -15.82
C VAL A 63 -3.07 -6.32 -16.60
N ALA A 64 -3.24 -5.86 -17.83
CA ALA A 64 -2.16 -5.70 -18.82
C ALA A 64 -0.91 -5.04 -18.20
N GLN A 65 0.11 -5.84 -17.93
CA GLN A 65 1.42 -5.38 -17.47
C GLN A 65 2.38 -5.29 -18.64
N THR A 66 3.16 -4.23 -18.69
CA THR A 66 4.13 -4.00 -19.78
C THR A 66 5.36 -4.90 -19.69
N ALA A 67 5.55 -5.59 -18.56
CA ALA A 67 6.63 -6.52 -18.30
C ALA A 67 6.26 -7.52 -17.20
N ALA A 68 7.02 -8.61 -17.09
CA ALA A 68 6.92 -9.52 -15.96
C ALA A 68 7.47 -8.86 -14.67
N PRO A 69 6.93 -9.20 -13.49
CA PRO A 69 7.45 -8.70 -12.22
C PRO A 69 8.88 -9.19 -11.98
N SER A 70 9.74 -8.34 -11.39
CA SER A 70 11.11 -8.71 -11.03
C SER A 70 11.19 -9.64 -9.82
N GLY A 71 10.21 -9.59 -8.93
CA GLY A 71 10.11 -10.46 -7.76
C GLY A 71 8.79 -10.33 -7.01
N LEU A 72 8.59 -11.19 -6.00
CA LEU A 72 7.39 -11.20 -5.16
C LEU A 72 7.67 -10.81 -3.71
N ASP A 73 8.89 -10.35 -3.42
CA ASP A 73 9.29 -9.92 -2.08
C ASP A 73 9.07 -8.41 -1.93
N PRO A 74 8.07 -7.97 -1.13
CA PRO A 74 7.77 -6.55 -0.93
C PRO A 74 8.91 -5.77 -0.28
N ALA A 75 9.91 -6.44 0.32
CA ALA A 75 11.08 -5.77 0.87
C ALA A 75 12.11 -5.38 -0.21
N THR A 76 11.95 -5.83 -1.46
CA THR A 76 12.93 -5.63 -2.54
C THR A 76 12.36 -5.01 -3.80
N ASP A 77 11.10 -5.31 -4.14
CA ASP A 77 10.49 -4.88 -5.39
C ASP A 77 9.37 -3.88 -5.11
N PHE A 78 9.34 -2.81 -5.91
CA PHE A 78 8.51 -1.63 -5.72
C PHE A 78 8.14 -0.98 -7.06
N LEU A 79 8.38 -1.69 -8.17
CA LEU A 79 8.05 -1.20 -9.50
C LEU A 79 6.55 -1.31 -9.76
N ASP A 80 6.00 -0.41 -10.58
CA ASP A 80 4.56 -0.38 -10.89
C ASP A 80 4.02 -1.73 -11.40
N GLN A 81 4.87 -2.56 -12.01
CA GLN A 81 4.47 -3.85 -12.57
C GLN A 81 4.11 -4.92 -11.53
N VAL A 82 4.57 -4.77 -10.28
CA VAL A 82 4.22 -5.70 -9.18
C VAL A 82 2.98 -5.27 -8.40
N GLU A 83 2.57 -4.01 -8.52
CA GLU A 83 1.55 -3.42 -7.66
C GLU A 83 0.20 -4.18 -7.67
N PRO A 84 -0.38 -4.55 -8.84
CA PRO A 84 -1.64 -5.29 -8.84
C PRO A 84 -1.53 -6.69 -8.24
N LEU A 85 -0.34 -7.29 -8.31
CA LEU A 85 -0.08 -8.59 -7.71
C LEU A 85 0.02 -8.47 -6.20
N TYR A 86 0.65 -7.41 -5.68
CA TYR A 86 0.73 -7.17 -4.24
C TYR A 86 -0.64 -6.92 -3.61
N TYR A 87 -1.49 -6.12 -4.24
CA TYR A 87 -2.87 -5.96 -3.75
C TYR A 87 -3.68 -7.27 -3.79
N ALA A 88 -3.31 -8.23 -4.64
CA ALA A 88 -3.99 -9.52 -4.71
C ALA A 88 -3.50 -10.52 -3.64
N VAL A 89 -2.25 -10.42 -3.17
CA VAL A 89 -1.62 -11.46 -2.32
C VAL A 89 -1.19 -10.98 -0.93
N TYR A 90 -1.01 -9.67 -0.74
CA TYR A 90 -0.63 -9.06 0.53
C TYR A 90 -1.71 -8.09 1.01
N GLN A 91 -1.75 -7.86 2.32
CA GLN A 91 -2.67 -6.91 2.95
C GLN A 91 -1.92 -6.09 4.00
N GLU A 92 -2.29 -4.83 4.13
CA GLU A 92 -1.70 -3.88 5.07
C GLU A 92 -2.38 -3.93 6.44
N LEU A 93 -1.82 -3.24 7.43
CA LEU A 93 -2.50 -3.00 8.72
C LEU A 93 -3.76 -2.15 8.53
N VAL A 94 -3.64 -1.11 7.72
CA VAL A 94 -4.63 -0.08 7.42
C VAL A 94 -4.42 0.37 5.98
N GLU A 95 -5.42 0.96 5.35
CA GLU A 95 -5.33 1.48 3.97
C GLU A 95 -6.13 2.79 3.82
N PRO A 96 -5.91 3.59 2.76
CA PRO A 96 -6.79 4.70 2.41
C PRO A 96 -8.18 4.22 2.01
N ASN A 97 -9.22 4.95 2.39
CA ASN A 97 -10.58 4.64 2.00
C ASN A 97 -10.79 4.92 0.49
N GLY A 98 -11.22 3.91 -0.27
CA GLY A 98 -11.44 4.03 -1.72
C GLY A 98 -12.49 5.06 -2.16
N SER A 99 -13.40 5.49 -1.27
CA SER A 99 -14.35 6.57 -1.54
C SER A 99 -13.87 7.94 -1.05
N ASN A 100 -12.93 7.97 -0.10
CA ASN A 100 -12.35 9.19 0.43
C ASN A 100 -10.91 8.94 0.89
N TYR A 101 -9.95 9.15 -0.01
CA TYR A 101 -8.54 8.84 0.21
C TYR A 101 -7.86 9.67 1.33
N LEU A 102 -8.54 10.69 1.87
CA LEU A 102 -8.07 11.43 3.05
C LEU A 102 -8.36 10.70 4.37
N GLN A 103 -9.11 9.61 4.33
CA GLN A 103 -9.45 8.80 5.50
C GLN A 103 -8.70 7.47 5.46
N VAL A 104 -8.06 7.12 6.58
CA VAL A 104 -7.45 5.79 6.78
C VAL A 104 -8.48 4.84 7.41
N VAL A 105 -8.58 3.62 6.90
CA VAL A 105 -9.51 2.57 7.37
C VAL A 105 -8.77 1.29 7.78
N PRO A 106 -9.33 0.49 8.71
CA PRO A 106 -8.67 -0.74 9.16
C PRO A 106 -8.75 -1.87 8.12
N VAL A 107 -7.63 -2.58 7.91
CA VAL A 107 -7.54 -3.79 7.08
C VAL A 107 -7.32 -5.01 7.98
N ILE A 108 -6.10 -5.53 8.16
CA ILE A 108 -5.86 -6.65 9.09
C ILE A 108 -5.85 -6.18 10.55
N ALA A 109 -5.62 -4.89 10.80
CA ALA A 109 -5.92 -4.29 12.09
C ALA A 109 -7.43 -4.10 12.24
N GLN A 110 -7.95 -4.26 13.46
CA GLN A 110 -9.34 -3.95 13.79
C GLN A 110 -9.50 -2.46 14.14
N ASN A 111 -8.51 -1.89 14.82
CA ASN A 111 -8.39 -0.49 15.20
C ASN A 111 -6.96 -0.20 15.66
N TRP A 112 -6.68 1.07 15.94
CA TRP A 112 -5.41 1.51 16.49
C TRP A 112 -5.62 2.68 17.46
N THR A 113 -4.67 2.86 18.36
CA THR A 113 -4.62 3.99 19.28
C THR A 113 -3.25 4.65 19.23
N THR A 114 -3.20 5.95 19.43
CA THR A 114 -1.95 6.69 19.61
C THR A 114 -2.11 7.67 20.77
N THR A 115 -1.03 7.87 21.54
CA THR A 115 -1.01 8.79 22.69
C THR A 115 -0.27 10.07 22.38
N ASN A 116 0.77 10.01 21.54
CA ASN A 116 1.67 11.13 21.27
C ASN A 116 2.09 11.25 19.80
N TYR A 117 1.42 10.54 18.88
CA TYR A 117 1.76 10.45 17.45
C TYR A 117 3.13 9.83 17.13
N GLU A 118 3.94 9.50 18.14
CA GLU A 118 5.19 8.76 18.01
C GLU A 118 5.00 7.28 18.30
N ASN A 119 4.02 6.94 19.15
CA ASN A 119 3.69 5.57 19.53
C ASN A 119 2.31 5.19 19.00
N TRP A 120 2.27 4.13 18.20
CA TRP A 120 1.06 3.59 17.60
C TRP A 120 0.85 2.15 18.07
N THR A 121 -0.33 1.86 18.60
CA THR A 121 -0.73 0.51 19.01
C THR A 121 -1.83 0.01 18.10
N PHE A 122 -1.52 -1.01 17.31
CA PHE A 122 -2.48 -1.67 16.43
C PHE A 122 -3.03 -2.93 17.10
N TYR A 123 -4.33 -3.10 17.05
CA TYR A 123 -5.00 -4.31 17.54
C TYR A 123 -5.36 -5.16 16.32
N LEU A 124 -4.88 -6.40 16.26
CA LEU A 124 -5.08 -7.26 15.09
C LEU A 124 -6.42 -7.99 15.17
N ARG A 125 -7.04 -8.22 14.01
CA ARG A 125 -8.22 -9.09 13.89
C ARG A 125 -7.81 -10.54 14.21
N THR A 126 -8.63 -11.24 14.97
CA THR A 126 -8.32 -12.62 15.44
C THR A 126 -8.57 -13.70 14.39
N TYR A 127 -9.20 -13.38 13.27
CA TYR A 127 -9.61 -14.35 12.25
C TYR A 127 -8.76 -14.29 10.97
N VAL A 128 -7.71 -13.46 10.94
CA VAL A 128 -6.85 -13.30 9.75
C VAL A 128 -5.78 -14.38 9.73
N THR A 129 -5.73 -15.15 8.65
CA THR A 129 -4.72 -16.20 8.45
C THR A 129 -3.93 -15.96 7.17
N PHE A 130 -2.71 -16.47 7.13
CA PHE A 130 -1.96 -16.66 5.89
C PHE A 130 -2.63 -17.74 5.02
N SER A 131 -2.23 -17.82 3.76
CA SER A 131 -2.76 -18.79 2.78
C SER A 131 -2.45 -20.25 3.13
N ASP A 132 -1.45 -20.50 3.98
CA ASP A 132 -1.10 -21.81 4.52
C ASP A 132 -1.92 -22.18 5.78
N GLY A 133 -2.82 -21.30 6.23
CA GLY A 133 -3.67 -21.49 7.41
C GLY A 133 -3.05 -21.00 8.72
N ASN A 134 -1.80 -20.54 8.74
CA ASN A 134 -1.18 -20.00 9.95
C ASN A 134 -1.85 -18.67 10.36
N GLN A 135 -2.08 -18.49 11.65
CA GLN A 135 -2.68 -17.27 12.19
C GLN A 135 -1.73 -16.07 12.04
N VAL A 136 -2.23 -14.96 11.52
CA VAL A 136 -1.50 -13.68 11.56
C VAL A 136 -1.53 -13.15 12.99
N ASN A 137 -0.34 -12.82 13.53
CA ASN A 137 -0.17 -12.31 14.88
C ASN A 137 0.83 -11.15 14.91
N ALA A 138 0.99 -10.54 16.09
CA ALA A 138 1.87 -9.37 16.28
C ALA A 138 3.33 -9.68 15.95
N SER A 139 3.80 -10.91 16.18
CA SER A 139 5.17 -11.32 15.83
C SER A 139 5.38 -11.40 14.33
N SER A 140 4.37 -11.83 13.56
CA SER A 140 4.42 -11.81 12.09
C SER A 140 4.54 -10.39 11.53
N VAL A 141 3.76 -9.45 12.06
CA VAL A 141 3.82 -8.02 11.67
C VAL A 141 5.15 -7.39 12.09
N TRP A 142 5.61 -7.69 13.31
CA TRP A 142 6.91 -7.22 13.77
C TRP A 142 8.02 -7.73 12.85
N PHE A 143 8.00 -9.02 12.51
CA PHE A 143 9.00 -9.63 11.64
C PHE A 143 9.03 -9.00 10.25
N SER A 144 7.88 -8.69 9.63
CA SER A 144 7.86 -8.08 8.31
C SER A 144 8.53 -6.70 8.29
N LEU A 145 8.21 -5.83 9.25
CA LEU A 145 8.84 -4.50 9.38
C LEU A 145 10.34 -4.64 9.69
N TYR A 146 10.67 -5.49 10.66
CA TYR A 146 12.02 -5.68 11.14
C TYR A 146 12.95 -6.23 10.05
N ARG A 147 12.48 -7.22 9.28
CA ARG A 147 13.21 -7.79 8.13
C ARG A 147 13.45 -6.72 7.06
N THR A 148 12.42 -5.96 6.69
CA THR A 148 12.53 -4.94 5.64
C THR A 148 13.58 -3.89 5.98
N ILE A 149 13.63 -3.44 7.24
CA ILE A 149 14.67 -2.51 7.70
C ILE A 149 16.06 -3.17 7.63
N LEU A 150 16.22 -4.38 8.21
CA LEU A 150 17.51 -5.06 8.24
C LEU A 150 18.10 -5.34 6.86
N MET A 151 17.24 -5.60 5.86
CA MET A 151 17.69 -5.84 4.49
C MET A 151 18.32 -4.59 3.85
N GLY A 152 18.06 -3.39 4.38
CA GLY A 152 18.67 -2.14 3.94
C GLY A 152 18.41 -1.82 2.46
N GLN A 153 17.35 -2.37 1.88
CA GLN A 153 16.98 -2.14 0.48
C GLN A 153 16.32 -0.76 0.30
N PRO A 154 16.31 -0.20 -0.91
CA PRO A 154 15.80 1.15 -1.15
C PRO A 154 14.39 1.42 -0.57
N PRO A 155 13.39 0.53 -0.69
CA PRO A 155 12.06 0.76 -0.09
C PRO A 155 12.14 0.85 1.44
N GLY A 156 12.76 -0.13 2.09
CA GLY A 156 12.89 -0.15 3.55
C GLY A 156 13.68 1.03 4.10
N VAL A 157 14.69 1.50 3.37
CA VAL A 157 15.43 2.71 3.77
C VAL A 157 14.56 3.94 3.59
N ALA A 158 13.89 4.12 2.45
CA ALA A 158 13.06 5.29 2.19
C ALA A 158 11.88 5.41 3.17
N ASP A 159 11.22 4.29 3.48
CA ASP A 159 9.99 4.29 4.26
C ASP A 159 10.21 4.41 5.77
N TYR A 160 11.36 3.93 6.27
CA TYR A 160 11.57 3.78 7.72
C TYR A 160 12.74 4.57 8.29
N ILE A 161 13.54 5.25 7.46
CA ILE A 161 14.67 6.05 7.94
C ILE A 161 14.16 7.18 8.84
N CYS A 162 14.81 7.36 10.00
CA CYS A 162 14.40 8.28 11.07
C CYS A 162 13.07 7.95 11.77
N LEU A 163 12.29 6.98 11.29
CA LEU A 163 11.06 6.52 11.94
C LEU A 163 11.28 5.27 12.79
N LEU A 164 12.00 4.27 12.26
CA LEU A 164 12.23 2.99 12.93
C LEU A 164 13.71 2.61 13.04
N PHE A 165 14.61 3.38 12.42
CA PHE A 165 16.05 3.22 12.57
C PHE A 165 16.82 4.55 12.40
N ASN A 166 18.06 4.59 12.88
CA ASN A 166 18.88 5.81 12.93
C ASN A 166 19.60 6.08 11.59
N SER A 167 19.33 7.24 10.99
CA SER A 167 19.91 7.66 9.70
C SER A 167 21.40 7.96 9.75
N THR A 168 21.90 8.54 10.84
CA THR A 168 23.34 8.84 11.02
C THR A 168 24.15 7.55 11.10
N GLN A 169 23.69 6.58 11.89
CA GLN A 169 24.35 5.28 11.99
C GLN A 169 24.33 4.54 10.66
N TYR A 170 23.19 4.55 9.96
CA TYR A 170 23.09 3.96 8.62
C TYR A 170 24.07 4.62 7.64
N GLY A 171 24.14 5.96 7.62
CA GLY A 171 25.07 6.68 6.75
C GLY A 171 26.55 6.45 7.06
N GLN A 172 26.89 6.14 8.31
CA GLN A 172 28.28 5.87 8.73
C GLN A 172 28.71 4.41 8.51
N THR A 173 27.79 3.46 8.66
CA THR A 173 28.12 2.02 8.74
C THR A 173 27.57 1.20 7.58
N GLY A 174 26.56 1.70 6.87
CA GLY A 174 25.77 0.94 5.90
C GLY A 174 24.76 -0.03 6.52
N TYR A 175 24.70 -0.13 7.85
CA TYR A 175 23.77 -1.04 8.54
C TYR A 175 22.50 -0.32 8.99
N ALA A 176 21.36 -0.76 8.47
CA ALA A 176 20.04 -0.31 8.91
C ALA A 176 19.60 -1.16 10.11
N LEU A 177 19.89 -0.68 11.32
CA LEU A 177 19.57 -1.38 12.56
C LEU A 177 18.25 -0.88 13.15
N PRO A 178 17.19 -1.71 13.22
CA PRO A 178 15.93 -1.33 13.85
C PRO A 178 16.14 -0.88 15.30
N TRP A 179 15.38 0.11 15.74
CA TRP A 179 15.40 0.53 17.13
C TRP A 179 15.09 -0.63 18.08
N GLY A 180 15.81 -0.68 19.20
CA GLY A 180 15.70 -1.75 20.17
C GLY A 180 16.49 -3.01 19.85
N VAL A 181 17.07 -3.16 18.64
CA VAL A 181 17.82 -4.39 18.29
C VAL A 181 19.04 -4.60 19.19
N ALA A 182 19.81 -3.54 19.46
CA ALA A 182 20.99 -3.64 20.32
C ALA A 182 20.59 -4.06 21.74
N ASN A 183 19.52 -3.48 22.28
CA ASN A 183 18.97 -3.87 23.57
C ASN A 183 18.51 -5.34 23.56
N ALA A 184 17.81 -5.78 22.51
CA ALA A 184 17.35 -7.16 22.39
C ALA A 184 18.54 -8.15 22.33
N ILE A 185 19.57 -7.86 21.54
CA ILE A 185 20.79 -8.67 21.48
C ILE A 185 21.48 -8.71 22.84
N GLN A 186 21.63 -7.57 23.51
CA GLN A 186 22.24 -7.50 24.83
C GLN A 186 21.44 -8.32 25.87
N GLN A 187 20.11 -8.27 25.85
CA GLN A 187 19.27 -9.06 26.76
C GLN A 187 19.41 -10.58 26.53
N VAL A 188 19.60 -11.01 25.28
CA VAL A 188 19.73 -12.44 24.94
C VAL A 188 21.15 -12.95 25.14
N THR A 189 22.16 -12.14 24.83
CA THR A 189 23.56 -12.58 24.75
C THR A 189 24.42 -12.12 25.92
N GLY A 190 23.99 -11.09 26.67
CA GLY A 190 24.81 -10.42 27.68
C GLY A 190 25.98 -9.62 27.11
N LEU A 191 26.10 -9.52 25.78
CA LEU A 191 27.15 -8.75 25.12
C LEU A 191 26.79 -7.25 25.16
N PRO A 192 27.78 -6.37 25.42
CA PRO A 192 27.56 -4.93 25.42
C PRO A 192 27.12 -4.38 24.07
#